data_AF-X0U5X8-F1
#
_entry.id   AF-X0U5X8-F1
#
_cell.length_a   1.000
_cell.length_b   1.000
_cell.length_c   1.000
_cell.angle_alpha   90.00
_cell.angle_beta   90.00
_cell.angle_gamma   90.00
#
_symmetry.space_group_name_H-M   'P 1'
#
loop_
_entity.id
_entity.type
_entity.pdbx_description
1 polymer ?
#
loop_
_entity_poly.entity_id
_entity_poly.type
_entity_poly.pdbx_seq_one_letter_code
_entity_poly.pdbx_strand_id
1 'polypeptide(L)'
;MIGSQLFNLEKIKDLTSSIDVLQAKIYQLNEDSVNVKVFKQSVIHNFTNKDFLSQIEEITNLMSDIKNILENISNHNISSFLSLQESLIKKYKEKNQEKLKKLRLNQGLLREIGLYLIEKREINKTIHEISYVPSIEVAQWLEILDSLKQNSLFLKTIKKVEQYYENLIQDKLKLELSKIPKDADISLIKDFETAFLEDPNITFTEFLQDFESKLTQKELKTKKEFIAKVKKREEFEKLKKKQEEQ
;
A
#
# COMPACT_ATOMS: atom_id res chain seq x y z
N MET A 1 -7.24 41.69 0.34
CA MET A 1 -8.06 41.55 -0.88
C MET A 1 -8.80 40.22 -0.81
N ILE A 2 -10.11 40.27 -0.62
CA ILE A 2 -10.99 39.09 -0.57
C ILE A 2 -11.14 38.61 -2.02
N GLY A 3 -10.19 37.79 -2.46
CA GLY A 3 -10.23 37.19 -3.78
C GLY A 3 -11.43 36.25 -3.84
N SER A 4 -12.38 36.55 -4.73
CA SER A 4 -13.47 35.64 -5.10
C SER A 4 -12.87 34.28 -5.45
N GLN A 5 -12.97 33.31 -4.54
CA GLN A 5 -12.64 31.93 -4.85
C GLN A 5 -13.69 31.44 -5.86
N LEU A 6 -13.34 31.56 -7.13
CA LEU A 6 -14.16 31.19 -8.29
C LEU A 6 -14.63 29.71 -8.26
N PHE A 7 -14.06 28.90 -7.37
CA PHE A 7 -14.43 27.51 -7.11
C PHE A 7 -14.34 27.26 -5.60
N ASN A 8 -15.48 27.08 -4.93
CA ASN A 8 -15.56 26.61 -3.55
C ASN A 8 -16.06 25.16 -3.57
N LEU A 9 -15.31 24.24 -2.95
CA LEU A 9 -15.65 22.82 -2.88
C LEU A 9 -17.00 22.58 -2.20
N GLU A 10 -17.33 23.34 -1.15
CA GLU A 10 -18.63 23.24 -0.47
C GLU A 10 -19.75 23.65 -1.42
N LYS A 11 -19.60 24.75 -2.16
CA LYS A 11 -20.58 25.16 -3.18
C LYS A 11 -20.74 24.12 -4.30
N ILE A 12 -19.67 23.41 -4.67
CA ILE A 12 -19.73 22.32 -5.67
C ILE A 12 -20.39 21.06 -5.09
N LYS A 13 -20.29 20.85 -3.78
CA LYS A 13 -20.99 19.78 -3.07
C LYS A 13 -22.46 20.12 -2.86
N ASP A 14 -22.81 21.36 -2.50
CA ASP A 14 -24.19 21.80 -2.28
C ASP A 14 -25.08 21.71 -3.53
N LEU A 15 -24.45 21.66 -4.71
CA LEU A 15 -25.13 21.36 -5.98
C LEU A 15 -25.83 19.98 -6.00
N THR A 16 -25.52 19.05 -5.08
CA THR A 16 -26.19 17.74 -5.00
C THR A 16 -27.62 17.83 -4.48
N SER A 17 -27.97 18.88 -3.74
CA SER A 17 -29.32 19.05 -3.18
C SER A 17 -30.43 18.96 -4.24
N SER A 18 -30.15 19.46 -5.45
CA SER A 18 -31.09 19.39 -6.58
C SER A 18 -31.20 17.98 -7.17
N ILE A 19 -30.12 17.19 -7.10
CA ILE A 19 -30.11 15.78 -7.53
C ILE A 19 -30.89 14.92 -6.55
N ASP A 20 -30.70 15.12 -5.25
CA ASP A 20 -31.39 14.35 -4.21
C ASP A 20 -32.91 14.54 -4.31
N VAL A 21 -33.35 15.77 -4.56
CA VAL A 21 -34.76 16.09 -4.83
C VAL A 21 -35.25 15.43 -6.11
N LEU A 22 -34.44 15.40 -7.17
CA LEU A 22 -34.82 14.77 -8.43
C LEU A 22 -34.91 13.25 -8.30
N GLN A 23 -33.98 12.61 -7.60
CA GLN A 23 -34.01 11.18 -7.29
C GLN A 23 -35.25 10.84 -6.47
N ALA A 24 -35.55 11.60 -5.41
CA ALA A 24 -36.76 11.41 -4.61
C ALA A 24 -38.04 11.48 -5.47
N LYS A 25 -38.11 12.41 -6.42
CA LYS A 25 -39.24 12.53 -7.35
C LYS A 25 -39.35 11.34 -8.32
N ILE A 26 -38.23 10.79 -8.79
CA ILE A 26 -38.23 9.56 -9.61
C ILE A 26 -38.74 8.37 -8.80
N TYR A 27 -38.31 8.24 -7.53
CA TYR A 27 -38.82 7.20 -6.64
C TYR A 27 -40.32 7.34 -6.42
N GLN A 28 -40.81 8.55 -6.18
CA GLN A 28 -42.24 8.82 -6.02
C GLN A 28 -43.03 8.49 -7.30
N LEU A 29 -42.51 8.87 -8.47
CA LEU A 29 -43.10 8.50 -9.77
C LEU A 29 -43.20 6.98 -9.96
N ASN A 30 -42.20 6.24 -9.47
CA ASN A 30 -42.20 4.78 -9.50
C ASN A 30 -43.27 4.17 -8.57
N GLU A 31 -43.43 4.70 -7.35
CA GLU A 31 -44.53 4.30 -6.45
C GLU A 31 -45.91 4.62 -7.04
N ASP A 32 -46.10 5.84 -7.56
CA ASP A 32 -47.37 6.26 -8.16
C ASP A 32 -47.74 5.37 -9.36
N SER A 33 -46.75 4.94 -10.14
CA SER A 33 -46.97 3.98 -11.24
C SER A 33 -47.47 2.61 -10.74
N VAL A 34 -46.98 2.14 -9.60
CA VAL A 34 -47.47 0.90 -8.97
C VAL A 34 -48.92 1.08 -8.53
N ASN A 35 -49.24 2.21 -7.89
CA ASN A 35 -50.61 2.53 -7.45
C ASN A 35 -51.60 2.58 -8.63
N VAL A 36 -51.19 3.18 -9.76
CA VAL A 36 -52.01 3.20 -10.99
C VAL A 36 -52.26 1.79 -11.53
N LYS A 37 -51.27 0.90 -11.50
CA LYS A 37 -51.45 -0.50 -11.92
C LYS A 37 -52.44 -1.25 -11.02
N VAL A 38 -52.34 -1.07 -9.70
CA VAL A 38 -53.27 -1.65 -8.74
C VAL A 38 -54.69 -1.12 -8.96
N PHE A 39 -54.82 0.19 -9.19
CA PHE A 39 -56.11 0.81 -9.52
C PHE A 39 -56.69 0.25 -10.83
N LYS A 40 -55.89 0.14 -11.90
CA LYS A 40 -56.32 -0.49 -13.17
C LYS A 40 -56.86 -1.91 -12.93
N GLN A 41 -56.16 -2.73 -12.15
CA GLN A 41 -56.60 -4.10 -11.83
C GLN A 41 -57.93 -4.11 -11.07
N SER A 42 -58.12 -3.21 -10.10
CA SER A 42 -59.38 -3.07 -9.37
C SER A 42 -60.54 -2.66 -10.28
N VAL A 43 -60.32 -1.70 -11.18
CA VAL A 43 -61.34 -1.25 -12.13
C VAL A 43 -61.75 -2.36 -13.11
N ILE A 44 -60.78 -3.12 -13.63
CA ILE A 44 -61.04 -4.25 -14.53
C ILE A 44 -61.85 -5.34 -13.83
N HIS A 45 -61.65 -5.56 -12.53
CA HIS A 45 -62.39 -6.58 -11.77
C HIS A 45 -63.84 -6.15 -11.47
N ASN A 46 -64.07 -4.86 -11.25
CA ASN A 46 -65.36 -4.34 -10.74
C ASN A 46 -66.31 -3.83 -11.83
N PHE A 47 -65.85 -3.66 -13.06
CA PHE A 47 -66.64 -3.08 -14.16
C PHE A 47 -66.65 -4.01 -15.39
N THR A 48 -67.81 -4.10 -16.07
CA THR A 48 -68.01 -4.92 -17.27
C THR A 48 -68.22 -4.12 -18.56
N ASN A 49 -68.34 -2.80 -18.46
CA ASN A 49 -68.53 -1.93 -19.63
C ASN A 49 -67.22 -1.85 -20.45
N LYS A 50 -67.24 -2.44 -21.66
CA LYS A 50 -66.07 -2.53 -22.54
C LYS A 50 -65.54 -1.16 -22.99
N ASP A 51 -66.42 -0.21 -23.30
CA ASP A 51 -66.01 1.12 -23.75
C ASP A 51 -65.37 1.93 -22.62
N PHE A 52 -65.83 1.74 -21.39
CA PHE A 52 -65.19 2.33 -20.22
C PHE A 52 -63.81 1.70 -19.95
N LEU A 53 -63.72 0.37 -20.03
CA LEU A 53 -62.45 -0.34 -19.80
C LEU A 53 -61.40 0.00 -20.86
N SER A 54 -61.79 0.19 -22.13
CA SER A 54 -60.85 0.61 -23.18
C SER A 54 -60.30 2.01 -22.95
N GLN A 55 -61.13 2.96 -22.49
CA GLN A 55 -60.66 4.31 -22.12
C GLN A 55 -59.67 4.27 -20.95
N ILE A 56 -59.93 3.45 -19.93
CA ILE A 56 -59.00 3.26 -18.81
C ILE A 56 -57.68 2.65 -19.28
N GLU A 57 -57.74 1.70 -20.22
CA GLU A 57 -56.56 1.10 -20.82
C GLU A 57 -55.71 2.11 -21.59
N GLU A 58 -56.33 2.93 -22.44
CA GLU A 58 -55.66 4.02 -23.16
C GLU A 58 -55.00 5.02 -22.20
N ILE A 59 -55.72 5.47 -21.18
CA ILE A 59 -55.18 6.40 -20.17
C ILE A 59 -53.98 5.77 -19.45
N THR A 60 -54.07 4.49 -19.09
CA THR A 60 -52.97 3.81 -18.38
C THR A 60 -51.74 3.65 -19.27
N ASN A 61 -51.93 3.38 -20.56
CA ASN A 61 -50.84 3.29 -21.52
C ASN A 61 -50.16 4.66 -21.70
N LEU A 62 -50.94 5.73 -21.87
CA LEU A 62 -50.41 7.10 -21.92
C LEU A 62 -49.63 7.46 -20.65
N MET A 63 -50.15 7.11 -19.46
CA MET A 63 -49.43 7.33 -18.20
C MET A 63 -48.11 6.55 -18.13
N SER A 64 -48.09 5.30 -18.63
CA SER A 64 -46.87 4.50 -18.69
C SER A 64 -45.83 5.10 -19.65
N ASP A 65 -46.27 5.62 -20.79
CA ASP A 65 -45.38 6.26 -21.76
C ASP A 65 -44.78 7.55 -21.21
N ILE A 66 -45.60 8.40 -20.58
CA ILE A 66 -45.15 9.62 -19.90
C ILE A 66 -44.13 9.26 -18.80
N LYS A 67 -44.42 8.22 -18.00
CA LYS A 67 -43.52 7.75 -16.96
C LYS A 67 -42.16 7.35 -17.51
N ASN A 68 -42.14 6.53 -18.56
CA ASN A 68 -40.90 6.08 -19.19
C ASN A 68 -40.09 7.26 -19.76
N ILE A 69 -40.75 8.25 -20.38
CA ILE A 69 -40.09 9.46 -20.89
C ILE A 69 -39.47 10.26 -19.73
N LEU A 70 -40.23 10.50 -18.66
CA LEU A 70 -39.77 11.26 -17.49
C LEU A 70 -38.61 10.56 -16.77
N GLU A 71 -38.68 9.24 -16.62
CA GLU A 71 -37.63 8.43 -16.00
C GLU A 71 -36.34 8.50 -16.83
N ASN A 72 -36.43 8.34 -18.16
CA ASN A 72 -35.28 8.44 -19.04
C ASN A 72 -34.63 9.83 -19.01
N ILE A 73 -35.42 10.91 -19.13
CA ILE A 73 -34.91 12.29 -19.09
C ILE A 73 -34.26 12.57 -17.74
N SER A 74 -34.91 12.18 -16.65
CA SER A 74 -34.43 12.48 -15.30
C SER A 74 -33.14 11.70 -14.99
N ASN A 75 -33.07 10.41 -15.34
CA ASN A 75 -31.85 9.61 -15.18
C ASN A 75 -30.70 10.13 -16.04
N HIS A 76 -30.97 10.55 -17.28
CA HIS A 76 -29.96 11.18 -18.12
C HIS A 76 -29.42 12.46 -17.48
N ASN A 77 -30.30 13.34 -17.00
CA ASN A 77 -29.91 14.60 -16.35
C ASN A 77 -29.12 14.37 -15.06
N ILE A 78 -29.52 13.39 -14.24
CA ILE A 78 -28.77 12.99 -13.03
C ILE A 78 -27.35 12.58 -13.41
N SER A 79 -27.22 11.67 -14.39
CA SER A 79 -25.91 11.18 -14.84
C SER A 79 -25.03 12.30 -15.40
N SER A 80 -25.58 13.15 -16.28
CA SER A 80 -24.85 14.29 -16.82
C SER A 80 -24.42 15.27 -15.73
N PHE A 81 -25.27 15.54 -14.75
CA PHE A 81 -24.94 16.44 -13.65
C PHE A 81 -23.84 15.88 -12.75
N LEU A 82 -23.91 14.58 -12.39
CA LEU A 82 -22.87 13.90 -11.63
C LEU A 82 -21.52 13.96 -12.37
N SER A 83 -21.51 13.71 -13.69
CA SER A 83 -20.30 13.81 -14.50
C SER A 83 -19.71 15.23 -14.52
N LEU A 84 -20.56 16.25 -14.59
CA LEU A 84 -20.14 17.65 -14.49
C LEU A 84 -19.53 17.94 -13.12
N GLN A 85 -20.17 17.47 -12.05
CA GLN A 85 -19.67 17.64 -10.68
C GLN A 85 -18.29 17.01 -10.50
N GLU A 86 -18.10 15.75 -10.94
CA GLU A 86 -16.80 15.08 -10.90
C GLU A 86 -15.73 15.87 -11.65
N SER A 87 -16.07 16.39 -12.83
CA SER A 87 -15.18 17.24 -13.63
C SER A 87 -14.80 18.54 -12.92
N LEU A 88 -15.77 19.20 -12.26
CA LEU A 88 -15.52 20.41 -11.46
C LEU A 88 -14.64 20.11 -10.24
N ILE A 89 -14.89 19.00 -9.53
CA ILE A 89 -14.06 18.56 -8.40
C ILE A 89 -12.64 18.25 -8.87
N LYS A 90 -12.49 17.55 -9.99
CA LYS A 90 -11.19 17.24 -10.57
C LYS A 90 -10.42 18.51 -10.92
N LYS A 91 -11.05 19.45 -11.64
CA LYS A 91 -10.42 20.75 -11.96
C LYS A 91 -10.07 21.57 -10.71
N TYR A 92 -10.91 21.52 -9.68
CA TYR A 92 -10.62 22.17 -8.39
C TYR A 92 -9.37 21.56 -7.74
N LYS A 93 -9.29 20.23 -7.67
CA LYS A 93 -8.12 19.50 -7.14
C LYS A 93 -6.86 19.84 -7.93
N GLU A 94 -6.90 19.77 -9.25
CA GLU A 94 -5.78 20.10 -10.13
C GLU A 94 -5.30 21.55 -9.91
N LYS A 95 -6.22 22.52 -9.89
CA LYS A 95 -5.88 23.92 -9.64
C LYS A 95 -5.23 24.13 -8.27
N ASN A 96 -5.70 23.43 -7.24
CA ASN A 96 -5.10 23.50 -5.91
C ASN A 96 -3.75 22.78 -5.86
N GLN A 97 -3.58 21.64 -6.52
CA GLN A 97 -2.28 20.98 -6.66
C GLN A 97 -1.27 21.90 -7.34
N GLU A 98 -1.65 22.60 -8.40
CA GLU A 98 -0.79 23.60 -9.05
C GLU A 98 -0.43 24.77 -8.13
N LYS A 99 -1.39 25.28 -7.35
CA LYS A 99 -1.12 26.31 -6.34
C LYS A 99 -0.15 25.81 -5.27
N LEU A 100 -0.34 24.58 -4.78
CA LEU A 100 0.52 23.95 -3.77
C LEU A 100 1.94 23.74 -4.31
N LYS A 101 2.09 23.31 -5.56
CA LYS A 101 3.41 23.20 -6.24
C LYS A 101 4.15 24.54 -6.32
N LYS A 102 3.41 25.65 -6.42
CA LYS A 102 3.96 27.02 -6.50
C LYS A 102 4.15 27.66 -5.12
N LEU A 103 3.68 27.01 -4.05
CA LEU A 103 3.64 27.56 -2.71
C LEU A 103 5.03 27.43 -2.07
N ARG A 104 5.71 28.57 -1.91
CA ARG A 104 6.94 28.67 -1.12
C ARG A 104 6.57 29.12 0.30
N LEU A 105 6.40 28.16 1.20
CA LEU A 105 6.29 28.41 2.65
C LEU A 105 7.67 28.79 3.21
N ASN A 106 7.65 29.69 4.19
CA ASN A 106 8.81 29.99 5.02
C ASN A 106 9.14 28.77 5.91
N GLN A 107 10.43 28.50 6.16
CA GLN A 107 10.90 27.38 7.00
C GLN A 107 10.24 27.34 8.39
N GLY A 108 9.92 28.47 8.99
CA GLY A 108 9.23 28.53 10.29
C GLY A 108 7.84 27.89 10.28
N LEU A 109 7.00 28.29 9.32
CA LEU A 109 5.64 27.74 9.15
C LEU A 109 5.67 26.26 8.73
N LEU A 110 6.68 25.87 7.94
CA LEU A 110 6.86 24.48 7.53
C LEU A 110 7.10 23.56 8.72
N ARG A 111 7.91 24.03 9.67
CA ARG A 111 8.24 23.30 10.89
C ARG A 111 7.01 23.13 11.79
N GLU A 112 6.19 24.17 11.94
CA GLU A 112 4.93 24.09 12.71
C GLU A 112 3.95 23.09 12.09
N ILE A 113 3.75 23.15 10.77
CA ILE A 113 2.88 22.19 10.05
C ILE A 113 3.44 20.76 10.18
N GLY A 114 4.74 20.58 9.99
CA GLY A 114 5.39 19.27 10.11
C GLY A 114 5.26 18.68 11.51
N LEU A 115 5.45 19.49 12.56
CA LEU A 115 5.28 19.05 13.94
C LEU A 115 3.82 18.68 14.24
N TYR A 116 2.85 19.46 13.77
CA TYR A 116 1.43 19.16 13.92
C TYR A 116 1.04 17.83 13.23
N LEU A 117 1.56 17.56 12.03
CA LEU A 117 1.29 16.31 11.30
C LEU A 117 1.93 15.08 11.98
N ILE A 118 3.10 15.25 12.60
CA ILE A 118 3.72 14.20 13.42
C ILE A 118 2.88 13.92 14.67
N GLU A 119 2.40 14.97 15.33
CA GLU A 119 1.56 14.85 16.52
C GLU A 119 0.25 14.09 16.23
N LYS A 120 -0.32 14.30 15.04
CA LYS A 120 -1.48 13.55 14.54
C LYS A 120 -1.17 12.16 13.96
N ARG A 121 0.09 11.73 13.96
CA ARG A 121 0.56 10.46 13.39
C ARG A 121 0.24 10.29 11.89
N GLU A 122 0.07 11.39 11.17
CA GLU A 122 -0.11 11.34 9.72
C GLU A 122 1.22 11.21 8.98
N ILE A 123 2.31 11.67 9.57
CA ILE A 123 3.68 11.50 9.07
C ILE A 123 4.64 11.12 10.20
N ASN A 124 5.71 10.39 9.86
CA ASN A 124 6.73 9.95 10.83
C ASN A 124 8.09 10.69 10.69
N LYS A 125 8.19 11.66 9.78
CA LYS A 125 9.45 12.39 9.53
C LYS A 125 9.19 13.89 9.41
N THR A 126 10.12 14.67 9.95
CA THR A 126 10.12 16.14 9.87
C THR A 126 10.35 16.59 8.44
N ILE A 127 9.50 17.52 7.97
CA ILE A 127 9.60 18.06 6.61
C ILE A 127 10.59 19.23 6.64
N HIS A 128 11.80 19.03 6.11
CA HIS A 128 12.87 20.05 6.09
C HIS A 128 12.81 20.99 4.88
N GLU A 129 12.24 20.54 3.75
CA GLU A 129 12.01 21.35 2.55
C GLU A 129 10.64 21.04 1.95
N ILE A 130 10.04 22.05 1.30
CA ILE A 130 8.80 21.87 0.54
C ILE A 130 9.14 21.08 -0.71
N SER A 131 8.92 19.78 -0.63
CA SER A 131 8.89 18.92 -1.80
C SER A 131 7.45 18.48 -2.01
N TYR A 132 6.97 18.65 -3.24
CA TYR A 132 5.73 17.99 -3.65
C TYR A 132 6.09 16.54 -4.00
N VAL A 133 5.90 15.64 -3.04
CA VAL A 133 6.01 14.21 -3.28
C VAL A 133 4.61 13.62 -3.27
N PRO A 134 4.16 12.96 -4.34
CA PRO A 134 2.93 12.18 -4.28
C PRO A 134 3.11 11.10 -3.21
N SER A 135 2.39 11.21 -2.10
CA SER A 135 2.40 10.23 -1.04
C SER A 135 1.31 9.19 -1.28
N ILE A 136 1.66 7.93 -1.02
CA ILE A 136 0.74 6.81 -0.99
C ILE A 136 0.32 6.62 0.47
N GLU A 137 -0.98 6.47 0.73
CA GLU A 137 -1.49 6.21 2.08
C GLU A 137 -1.06 4.82 2.56
N VAL A 138 -1.01 4.61 3.88
CA VAL A 138 -0.60 3.32 4.46
C VAL A 138 -1.51 2.17 3.98
N ALA A 139 -2.82 2.42 3.83
CA ALA A 139 -3.75 1.43 3.30
C ALA A 139 -3.41 0.99 1.86
N GLN A 140 -3.09 1.96 1.00
CA GLN A 140 -2.69 1.69 -0.39
C GLN A 140 -1.35 0.95 -0.46
N TRP A 141 -0.42 1.22 0.47
CA TRP A 141 0.82 0.44 0.60
C TRP A 141 0.55 -1.03 0.89
N LEU A 142 -0.39 -1.32 1.80
CA LEU A 142 -0.77 -2.70 2.14
C LEU A 142 -1.41 -3.41 0.95
N GLU A 143 -2.29 -2.74 0.20
CA GLU A 143 -2.91 -3.28 -1.01
C GLU A 143 -1.88 -3.60 -2.10
N ILE A 144 -0.91 -2.71 -2.32
CA ILE A 144 0.20 -2.95 -3.25
C ILE A 144 1.02 -4.16 -2.80
N LEU A 145 1.30 -4.26 -1.50
CA LEU A 145 2.11 -5.33 -0.94
C LEU A 145 1.39 -6.69 -1.08
N ASP A 146 0.08 -6.74 -0.87
CA ASP A 146 -0.72 -7.94 -1.10
C ASP A 146 -0.84 -8.29 -2.59
N SER A 147 -0.95 -7.29 -3.45
CA SER A 147 -0.92 -7.50 -4.91
C SER A 147 0.43 -8.05 -5.38
N LEU A 148 1.53 -7.58 -4.80
CA LEU A 148 2.89 -8.07 -5.09
C LEU A 148 3.08 -9.52 -4.62
N LYS A 149 2.50 -9.92 -3.48
CA LYS A 149 2.52 -11.32 -3.03
C LYS A 149 1.85 -12.27 -4.01
N GLN A 150 0.87 -11.81 -4.78
CA GLN A 150 0.19 -12.61 -5.80
C GLN A 150 0.92 -12.59 -7.16
N ASN A 151 1.88 -11.69 -7.34
CA ASN A 151 2.60 -11.53 -8.59
C ASN A 151 3.71 -12.58 -8.75
N SER A 152 3.57 -13.44 -9.76
CA SER A 152 4.51 -14.56 -10.00
C SER A 152 5.94 -14.12 -10.36
N LEU A 153 6.11 -12.94 -10.98
CA LEU A 153 7.40 -12.36 -11.34
C LEU A 153 8.13 -11.80 -10.11
N PHE A 154 7.39 -11.13 -9.23
CA PHE A 154 7.88 -10.66 -7.95
C PHE A 154 8.33 -11.84 -7.07
N LEU A 155 7.49 -12.87 -6.92
CA LEU A 155 7.83 -14.07 -6.16
C LEU A 155 9.07 -14.79 -6.70
N LYS A 156 9.20 -14.92 -8.02
CA LYS A 156 10.42 -15.48 -8.65
C LYS A 156 11.66 -14.64 -8.35
N THR A 157 11.52 -13.32 -8.27
CA THR A 157 12.62 -12.42 -7.96
C THR A 157 13.03 -12.54 -6.50
N ILE A 158 12.07 -12.59 -5.57
CA ILE A 158 12.33 -12.86 -4.15
C ILE A 158 13.09 -14.18 -3.97
N LYS A 159 12.65 -15.26 -4.61
CA LYS A 159 13.36 -16.55 -4.55
C LYS A 159 14.80 -16.48 -5.05
N LYS A 160 15.07 -15.70 -6.10
CA LYS A 160 16.45 -15.49 -6.59
C LYS A 160 17.30 -14.72 -5.57
N VAL A 161 16.71 -13.76 -4.87
CA VAL A 161 17.38 -13.00 -3.80
C VAL A 161 17.68 -13.91 -2.61
N GLU A 162 16.73 -14.74 -2.20
CA GLU A 162 16.92 -15.76 -1.14
C GLU A 162 18.07 -16.70 -1.51
N GLN A 163 18.06 -17.27 -2.72
CA GLN A 163 19.14 -18.13 -3.21
C GLN A 163 20.50 -17.42 -3.25
N TYR A 164 20.52 -16.16 -3.67
CA TYR A 164 21.75 -15.37 -3.68
C TYR A 164 22.30 -15.16 -2.26
N TYR A 165 21.41 -14.89 -1.30
CA TYR A 165 21.78 -14.73 0.10
C TYR A 165 22.31 -16.04 0.72
N GLU A 166 21.65 -17.17 0.45
CA GLU A 166 22.13 -18.49 0.86
C GLU A 166 23.54 -18.77 0.30
N ASN A 167 23.77 -18.46 -0.97
CA ASN A 167 25.10 -18.61 -1.59
C ASN A 167 26.15 -17.73 -0.90
N LEU A 168 25.82 -16.48 -0.56
CA LEU A 168 26.73 -15.60 0.19
C LEU A 168 27.08 -16.17 1.57
N ILE A 169 26.11 -16.72 2.30
CA ILE A 169 26.36 -17.37 3.59
C ILE A 169 27.29 -18.56 3.40
N GLN A 170 27.02 -19.41 2.40
CA GLN A 170 27.84 -20.59 2.11
C GLN A 170 29.28 -20.23 1.72
N ASP A 171 29.47 -19.19 0.91
CA ASP A 171 30.79 -18.74 0.52
C ASP A 171 31.55 -18.10 1.70
N LYS A 172 30.85 -17.38 2.58
CA LYS A 172 31.42 -16.86 3.82
C LYS A 172 31.81 -18.00 4.78
N LEU A 173 30.98 -19.03 4.91
CA LEU A 173 31.28 -20.23 5.70
C LEU A 173 32.54 -20.93 5.16
N LYS A 174 32.63 -21.16 3.85
CA LYS A 174 33.83 -21.76 3.22
C LYS A 174 35.09 -20.94 3.51
N LEU A 175 35.00 -19.61 3.44
CA LEU A 175 36.12 -18.72 3.76
C LEU A 175 36.55 -18.88 5.22
N GLU A 176 35.62 -18.90 6.17
CA GLU A 176 35.95 -19.11 7.59
C GLU A 176 36.52 -20.51 7.85
N LEU A 177 35.93 -21.56 7.26
CA LEU A 177 36.43 -22.94 7.35
C LEU A 177 37.84 -23.07 6.78
N SER A 178 38.19 -22.34 5.72
CA SER A 178 39.53 -22.38 5.11
C SER A 178 40.63 -21.82 6.02
N LYS A 179 40.26 -20.96 6.99
CA LYS A 179 41.17 -20.39 7.99
C LYS A 179 41.47 -21.37 9.13
N ILE A 180 40.64 -22.40 9.30
CA ILE A 180 40.82 -23.41 10.35
C ILE A 180 42.08 -24.27 10.04
N PRO A 181 42.93 -24.54 11.05
CA PRO A 181 44.06 -25.45 10.91
C PRO A 181 43.61 -26.87 10.51
N LYS A 182 44.37 -27.54 9.62
CA LYS A 182 44.03 -28.89 9.13
C LYS A 182 44.07 -29.99 10.21
N ASP A 183 44.67 -29.67 11.36
CA ASP A 183 44.79 -30.48 12.57
C ASP A 183 43.67 -30.23 13.59
N ALA A 184 42.67 -29.40 13.27
CA ALA A 184 41.51 -29.15 14.13
C ALA A 184 40.58 -30.37 14.23
N ASP A 185 39.94 -30.51 15.39
CA ASP A 185 38.99 -31.59 15.65
C ASP A 185 37.76 -31.47 14.73
N ILE A 186 37.41 -32.57 14.07
CA ILE A 186 36.28 -32.68 13.15
C ILE A 186 34.96 -32.39 13.89
N SER A 187 34.87 -32.73 15.19
CA SER A 187 33.67 -32.41 15.99
C SER A 187 33.48 -30.89 16.13
N LEU A 188 34.56 -30.16 16.42
CA LEU A 188 34.52 -28.72 16.65
C LEU A 188 34.24 -27.93 15.37
N ILE A 189 34.67 -28.45 14.21
CA ILE A 189 34.33 -27.89 12.90
C ILE A 189 32.83 -28.01 12.64
N LYS A 190 32.21 -29.17 12.94
CA LYS A 190 30.77 -29.36 12.76
C LYS A 190 29.92 -28.52 13.71
N ASP A 191 30.39 -28.35 14.95
CA ASP A 191 29.72 -27.49 15.94
C ASP A 191 29.78 -26.02 15.50
N PHE A 192 30.90 -25.58 14.90
CA PHE A 192 31.03 -24.26 14.31
C PHE A 192 30.11 -24.07 13.08
N GLU A 193 30.04 -25.04 12.16
CA GLU A 193 29.14 -24.98 11.00
C GLU A 193 27.68 -24.79 11.44
N THR A 194 27.27 -25.50 12.48
CA THR A 194 25.92 -25.40 13.05
C THR A 194 25.66 -24.02 13.63
N ALA A 195 26.60 -23.50 14.44
CA ALA A 195 26.49 -22.18 15.03
C ALA A 195 26.53 -21.04 13.98
N PHE A 196 27.28 -21.22 12.89
CA PHE A 196 27.40 -20.23 11.82
C PHE A 196 26.12 -20.14 10.96
N LEU A 197 25.37 -21.25 10.84
CA LEU A 197 24.07 -21.23 10.18
C LEU A 197 22.99 -20.53 11.03
N GLU A 198 23.13 -20.53 12.36
CA GLU A 198 22.24 -19.80 13.28
C GLU A 198 22.58 -18.30 13.36
N ASP A 199 23.87 -17.95 13.35
CA ASP A 199 24.35 -16.56 13.24
C ASP A 199 25.46 -16.44 12.18
N PRO A 200 25.16 -16.02 10.95
CA PRO A 200 26.16 -15.90 9.88
C PRO A 200 27.23 -14.83 10.10
N ASN A 201 27.19 -14.09 11.21
CA ASN A 201 28.19 -13.09 11.56
C ASN A 201 29.29 -13.59 12.47
N ILE A 202 29.13 -14.74 13.14
CA ILE A 202 30.15 -15.26 14.03
C ILE A 202 31.39 -15.73 13.27
N THR A 203 32.57 -15.34 13.75
CA THR A 203 33.85 -15.84 13.24
C THR A 203 34.28 -17.09 14.00
N PHE A 204 35.13 -17.92 13.39
CA PHE A 204 35.65 -19.12 14.05
C PHE A 204 36.38 -18.81 15.36
N THR A 205 37.05 -17.65 15.43
CA THR A 205 37.73 -17.14 16.62
C THR A 205 36.79 -16.74 17.75
N GLU A 206 35.63 -16.15 17.43
CA GLU A 206 34.61 -15.78 18.43
C GLU A 206 33.90 -17.03 18.95
N PHE A 207 33.57 -17.95 18.04
CA PHE A 207 33.02 -19.26 18.39
C PHE A 207 33.97 -20.03 19.33
N LEU A 208 35.27 -20.06 19.02
CA LEU A 208 36.26 -20.69 19.88
C LEU A 208 36.33 -20.04 21.27
N GLN A 209 36.29 -18.71 21.37
CA GLN A 209 36.33 -18.02 22.66
C GLN A 209 35.11 -18.37 23.54
N ASP A 210 33.93 -18.45 22.94
CA ASP A 210 32.70 -18.83 23.63
C ASP A 210 32.65 -20.31 24.00
N PHE A 211 33.10 -21.20 23.11
CA PHE A 211 33.24 -22.63 23.39
C PHE A 211 34.26 -22.89 24.50
N GLU A 212 35.38 -22.16 24.49
CA GLU A 212 36.43 -22.22 25.51
C GLU A 212 36.01 -21.67 26.87
N SER A 213 35.09 -20.70 26.91
CA SER A 213 34.54 -20.17 28.17
C SER A 213 33.72 -21.22 28.96
N LYS A 214 33.32 -22.30 28.27
CA LYS A 214 32.54 -23.42 28.82
C LYS A 214 33.39 -24.65 29.17
N LEU A 215 34.69 -24.66 28.88
CA LEU A 215 35.60 -25.81 29.08
C LEU A 215 36.47 -25.68 30.34
N THR A 216 36.94 -26.82 30.87
CA THR A 216 37.63 -26.94 32.18
C THR A 216 39.14 -26.66 32.11
N GLN A 217 39.78 -26.34 33.26
CA GLN A 217 41.17 -25.84 33.36
C GLN A 217 42.29 -26.68 32.67
N LYS A 218 42.09 -27.97 32.40
CA LYS A 218 43.06 -28.81 31.68
C LYS A 218 43.12 -28.53 30.18
N GLU A 219 42.02 -28.06 29.57
CA GLU A 219 41.91 -27.77 28.14
C GLU A 219 42.43 -26.36 27.77
N LEU A 220 42.62 -25.49 28.78
CA LEU A 220 43.25 -24.16 28.65
C LEU A 220 44.76 -24.19 28.33
N LYS A 221 45.45 -25.34 28.44
CA LYS A 221 46.88 -25.43 28.11
C LYS A 221 47.12 -25.62 26.61
N THR A 222 46.34 -26.46 25.96
CA THR A 222 46.31 -26.63 24.49
C THR A 222 45.82 -25.35 23.78
N LYS A 223 44.98 -24.54 24.44
CA LYS A 223 44.51 -23.21 24.02
C LYS A 223 45.61 -22.21 23.64
N LYS A 224 46.72 -22.16 24.40
CA LYS A 224 47.78 -21.17 24.13
C LYS A 224 48.60 -21.50 22.88
N GLU A 225 48.81 -22.79 22.61
CA GLU A 225 49.60 -23.25 21.46
C GLU A 225 48.82 -23.13 20.14
N PHE A 226 47.51 -23.39 20.17
CA PHE A 226 46.66 -23.31 18.98
C PHE A 226 46.39 -21.86 18.54
N ILE A 227 46.07 -20.95 19.47
CA ILE A 227 45.87 -19.52 19.18
C ILE A 227 47.14 -18.88 18.60
N ALA A 228 48.31 -19.28 19.10
CA ALA A 228 49.59 -18.80 18.57
C ALA A 228 49.83 -19.25 17.12
N LYS A 229 49.38 -20.46 16.73
CA LYS A 229 49.45 -20.94 15.34
C LYS A 229 48.48 -20.19 14.41
N VAL A 230 47.25 -19.95 14.86
CA VAL A 230 46.22 -19.25 14.05
C VAL A 230 46.63 -17.80 13.79
N LYS A 231 47.07 -17.06 14.81
CA LYS A 231 47.54 -15.66 14.63
C LYS A 231 48.72 -15.55 13.66
N LYS A 232 49.69 -16.45 13.75
CA LYS A 232 50.82 -16.50 12.81
C LYS A 232 50.37 -16.71 11.36
N ARG A 233 49.30 -17.49 11.14
CA ARG A 233 48.79 -17.78 9.80
C ARG A 233 47.97 -16.62 9.23
N GLU A 234 47.22 -15.90 10.05
CA GLU A 234 46.53 -14.66 9.64
C GLU A 234 47.51 -13.55 9.28
N GLU A 235 48.59 -13.39 10.05
CA GLU A 235 49.67 -12.45 9.71
C GLU A 235 50.35 -12.84 8.38
N PHE A 236 50.56 -14.13 8.14
CA PHE A 236 51.13 -14.64 6.89
C PHE A 236 50.21 -14.41 5.68
N GLU A 237 48.91 -14.67 5.80
CA GLU A 237 47.91 -14.40 4.75
C GLU A 237 47.83 -12.91 4.40
N LYS A 238 47.86 -12.03 5.41
CA LYS A 238 47.91 -10.56 5.22
C LYS A 238 49.19 -10.12 4.50
N LEU A 239 50.33 -10.74 4.80
CA LEU A 239 51.59 -10.46 4.12
C LEU A 239 51.57 -10.96 2.67
N LYS A 240 50.98 -12.12 2.40
CA LYS A 240 50.85 -12.67 1.05
C LYS A 240 49.98 -11.80 0.14
N LYS A 241 48.82 -11.33 0.63
CA LYS A 241 47.98 -10.38 -0.11
C LYS A 241 48.70 -9.07 -0.44
N LYS A 242 49.53 -8.56 0.48
CA LYS A 242 50.35 -7.37 0.23
C LYS A 242 51.46 -7.57 -0.80
N GLN A 243 51.95 -8.79 -1.00
CA GLN A 243 52.93 -9.12 -2.04
C GLN A 243 52.31 -9.35 -3.42
N GLU A 244 51.02 -9.74 -3.49
CA GLU A 244 50.28 -9.88 -4.75
C GLU A 244 49.76 -8.52 -5.28
N GLU A 245 49.72 -7.48 -4.45
CA GLU A 245 49.33 -6.11 -4.80
C GLU A 245 50.53 -5.20 -5.21
N GLN A 246 51.77 -5.71 -5.19
CA GLN A 246 53.00 -5.04 -5.68
C GLN A 246 53.43 -5.58 -7.03
#